data_AF-A0A0G0LS05-F1
#
_entry.id   AF-A0A0G0LS05-F1
#
_cell.length_a   1.000
_cell.length_b   1.000
_cell.length_c   1.000
_cell.angle_alpha   90.00
_cell.angle_beta   90.00
_cell.angle_gamma   90.00
#
_symmetry.space_group_name_H-M   'P 1'
#
loop_
_entity.id
_entity.type
_entity.pdbx_description
1 polymer ?
#
loop_
_entity_poly.entity_id
_entity_poly.type
_entity_poly.pdbx_seq_one_letter_code
_entity_poly.pdbx_strand_id
1 'polypeptide(L)'
;IKTDREARRLNIETEKARQKCLKSTNQQEANSLTQAYMQKFAELQNYIFEKIQDIPIISIILFDEIEKAHPSLHHFLLEVTSKGRTRMGNGEETLFYNSFIIMTSNAGSRSIAEIVKGKKEIGFAREKTAKSGEDPIYDRAMLELKKLFTTEFLGRIEKNIVVFRNLSENDIKKIIDIQINDLLTFLAKNFPFELIISDKTKKFILEKANDHPEYGARLVSDKIDRHIKEPLARMINTDQIVEGCRIFANLENDNIVFLKASDLLSFSQKLLKKPAK
;
A
#
# COMPACT_ATOMS: atom_id res chain seq x y z
N ILE A 1 14.16 -14.80 -10.90
CA ILE A 1 14.69 -14.29 -9.60
C ILE A 1 14.63 -15.31 -8.46
N LYS A 2 13.46 -15.86 -8.08
CA LYS A 2 13.38 -16.74 -6.88
C LYS A 2 14.20 -18.03 -6.96
N THR A 3 14.42 -18.56 -8.16
CA THR A 3 15.15 -19.80 -8.44
C THR A 3 16.59 -19.57 -8.93
N ASP A 4 16.93 -18.33 -9.29
CA ASP A 4 18.22 -17.95 -9.86
C ASP A 4 19.08 -17.22 -8.82
N ARG A 5 20.24 -17.79 -8.49
CA ARG A 5 21.13 -17.30 -7.42
C ARG A 5 21.71 -15.91 -7.73
N GLU A 6 22.00 -15.62 -8.99
CA GLU A 6 22.66 -14.38 -9.41
C GLU A 6 21.64 -13.24 -9.49
N ALA A 7 20.45 -13.50 -10.06
CA ALA A 7 19.34 -12.55 -10.02
C ALA A 7 18.92 -12.19 -8.59
N ARG A 8 18.93 -13.17 -7.67
CA ARG A 8 18.59 -12.92 -6.26
C ARG A 8 19.64 -12.07 -5.56
N ARG A 9 20.93 -12.30 -5.85
CA ARG A 9 22.02 -11.49 -5.32
C ARG A 9 21.90 -10.04 -5.79
N LEU A 10 21.76 -9.82 -7.10
CA LEU A 10 21.61 -8.49 -7.69
C LEU A 10 20.41 -7.74 -7.11
N ASN A 11 19.26 -8.41 -6.96
CA ASN A 11 18.07 -7.80 -6.35
C ASN A 11 18.28 -7.35 -4.90
N ILE A 12 19.01 -8.13 -4.10
CA ILE A 12 19.36 -7.76 -2.72
C ILE A 12 20.30 -6.56 -2.69
N GLU A 13 21.27 -6.49 -3.59
CA GLU A 13 22.20 -5.35 -3.70
C GLU A 13 21.45 -4.06 -4.10
N THR A 14 20.52 -4.16 -5.06
CA THR A 14 19.66 -3.06 -5.51
C THR A 14 18.77 -2.50 -4.39
N GLU A 15 18.09 -3.37 -3.64
CA GLU A 15 17.24 -2.93 -2.52
C GLU A 15 18.05 -2.28 -1.38
N LYS A 16 19.25 -2.78 -1.11
CA LYS A 16 20.15 -2.14 -0.14
C LYS A 16 20.59 -0.74 -0.58
N ALA A 17 20.86 -0.55 -1.87
CA ALA A 17 21.20 0.75 -2.41
C ALA A 17 20.00 1.71 -2.32
N ARG A 18 18.79 1.25 -2.66
CA ARG A 18 17.55 2.02 -2.54
C ARG A 18 17.35 2.57 -1.12
N GLN A 19 17.50 1.72 -0.11
CA GLN A 19 17.32 2.12 1.28
C GLN A 19 18.34 3.16 1.76
N LYS A 20 19.55 3.17 1.18
CA LYS A 20 20.55 4.21 1.50
C LYS A 20 20.17 5.56 0.90
N CYS A 21 19.69 5.58 -0.34
CA CYS A 21 19.21 6.82 -0.98
C CYS A 21 18.08 7.47 -0.19
N LEU A 22 17.11 6.68 0.29
CA LEU A 22 15.96 7.18 1.05
C LEU A 22 16.33 7.78 2.42
N LYS A 23 17.53 7.51 2.93
CA LYS A 23 17.98 7.95 4.26
C LYS A 23 18.95 9.13 4.23
N SER A 24 19.44 9.54 3.05
CA SER A 24 20.41 10.64 2.94
C SER A 24 19.75 12.00 3.09
N THR A 25 20.29 12.86 3.95
CA THR A 25 19.84 14.25 4.16
C THR A 25 20.73 15.29 3.49
N ASN A 26 21.89 14.89 2.96
CA ASN A 26 22.85 15.75 2.26
C ASN A 26 22.69 15.66 0.73
N GLN A 27 22.55 16.81 0.09
CA GLN A 27 22.38 17.01 -1.36
C GLN A 27 23.45 16.29 -2.22
N GLN A 28 24.74 16.39 -1.86
CA GLN A 28 25.83 15.78 -2.63
C GLN A 28 25.90 14.26 -2.46
N GLU A 29 25.67 13.79 -1.24
CA GLU A 29 25.66 12.37 -0.91
C GLU A 29 24.45 11.65 -1.52
N ALA A 30 23.27 12.29 -1.50
CA ALA A 30 22.05 11.78 -2.10
C ALA A 30 22.20 11.51 -3.61
N ASN A 31 22.91 12.38 -4.32
CA ASN A 31 23.16 12.19 -5.75
C ASN A 31 24.06 10.99 -6.04
N SER A 32 25.14 10.82 -5.29
CA SER A 32 26.04 9.67 -5.43
C SER A 32 25.32 8.35 -5.09
N LEU A 33 24.53 8.35 -4.01
CA LEU A 33 23.75 7.17 -3.61
C LEU A 33 22.67 6.82 -4.65
N THR A 34 21.96 7.83 -5.16
CA THR A 34 20.94 7.64 -6.20
C THR A 34 21.57 7.03 -7.46
N GLN A 35 22.74 7.51 -7.87
CA GLN A 35 23.48 6.91 -8.99
C GLN A 35 23.85 5.45 -8.72
N ALA A 36 24.34 5.12 -7.53
CA ALA A 36 24.69 3.75 -7.16
C ALA A 36 23.48 2.80 -7.15
N TYR A 37 22.32 3.28 -6.66
CA TYR A 37 21.07 2.53 -6.74
C TYR A 37 20.65 2.27 -8.18
N MET A 38 20.66 3.31 -9.01
CA MET A 38 20.23 3.21 -10.40
C MET A 38 21.15 2.30 -11.22
N GLN A 39 22.46 2.30 -10.94
CA GLN A 39 23.41 1.36 -11.54
C GLN A 39 23.08 -0.10 -11.16
N LYS A 40 22.86 -0.37 -9.87
CA LYS A 40 22.51 -1.73 -9.40
C LYS A 40 21.17 -2.19 -9.96
N PHE A 41 20.22 -1.27 -10.09
CA PHE A 41 18.96 -1.53 -10.75
C PHE A 41 19.16 -1.92 -12.22
N ALA A 42 19.97 -1.16 -12.97
CA ALA A 42 20.28 -1.48 -14.37
C ALA A 42 21.00 -2.83 -14.54
N GLU A 43 21.97 -3.15 -13.69
CA GLU A 43 22.66 -4.46 -13.68
C GLU A 43 21.67 -5.62 -13.52
N LEU A 44 20.72 -5.49 -12.58
CA LEU A 44 19.66 -6.48 -12.38
C LEU A 44 18.75 -6.59 -13.62
N GLN A 45 18.35 -5.46 -14.21
CA GLN A 45 17.50 -5.46 -15.40
C GLN A 45 18.18 -6.16 -16.58
N ASN A 46 19.45 -5.84 -16.85
CA ASN A 46 20.22 -6.44 -17.94
C ASN A 46 20.38 -7.95 -17.75
N TYR A 47 20.73 -8.40 -16.54
CA TYR A 47 20.83 -9.84 -16.23
C TYR A 47 19.50 -10.57 -16.45
N ILE A 48 18.39 -9.99 -15.98
CA ILE A 48 17.06 -10.58 -16.17
C ILE A 48 16.70 -10.59 -17.66
N PHE A 49 17.02 -9.52 -18.40
CA PHE A 49 16.75 -9.37 -19.84
C PHE A 49 17.49 -10.40 -20.69
N GLU A 50 18.79 -10.61 -20.45
CA GLU A 50 19.57 -11.65 -21.15
C GLU A 50 19.00 -13.06 -20.94
N LYS A 51 18.52 -13.35 -19.73
CA LYS A 51 17.99 -14.69 -19.38
C LYS A 51 16.59 -14.96 -19.90
N ILE A 52 15.86 -13.93 -20.34
CA ILE A 52 14.43 -14.00 -20.65
C ILE A 52 14.17 -13.36 -22.02
N GLN A 53 15.17 -13.40 -22.91
CA GLN A 53 15.24 -12.70 -24.20
C GLN A 53 14.01 -12.86 -25.11
N ASP A 54 13.24 -13.96 -24.95
CA ASP A 54 12.03 -14.27 -25.72
C ASP A 54 10.69 -13.95 -25.00
N ILE A 55 10.73 -13.42 -23.78
CA ILE A 55 9.53 -12.99 -23.05
C ILE A 55 9.67 -11.50 -22.77
N PRO A 56 8.75 -10.64 -23.24
CA PRO A 56 8.81 -9.22 -22.95
C PRO A 56 8.64 -9.03 -21.44
N ILE A 57 9.74 -8.84 -20.71
CA ILE A 57 9.69 -8.50 -19.30
C ILE A 57 9.16 -7.08 -19.23
N ILE A 58 7.95 -6.96 -18.71
CA ILE A 58 7.42 -5.68 -18.28
C ILE A 58 8.04 -5.40 -16.91
N SER A 59 8.97 -4.44 -16.85
CA SER A 59 9.52 -3.98 -15.59
C SER A 59 8.56 -3.00 -14.93
N ILE A 60 8.37 -3.09 -13.61
CA ILE A 60 7.61 -2.09 -12.85
C ILE A 60 8.60 -1.37 -11.94
N ILE A 61 8.74 -0.06 -12.16
CA ILE A 61 9.62 0.82 -11.39
C ILE A 61 8.73 1.70 -10.52
N LEU A 62 8.81 1.54 -9.20
CA LEU A 62 8.01 2.30 -8.25
C LEU A 62 8.87 3.35 -7.53
N PHE A 63 8.58 4.62 -7.80
CA PHE A 63 9.08 5.75 -7.02
C PHE A 63 8.03 6.14 -5.99
N ASP A 64 8.32 5.89 -4.73
CA ASP A 64 7.41 6.20 -3.63
C ASP A 64 7.72 7.60 -3.06
N GLU A 65 6.69 8.39 -2.77
CA GLU A 65 6.79 9.75 -2.22
C GLU A 65 7.76 10.65 -3.01
N ILE A 66 7.53 10.77 -4.33
CA ILE A 66 8.46 11.40 -5.27
C ILE A 66 8.77 12.87 -4.91
N GLU A 67 7.90 13.57 -4.20
CA GLU A 67 8.13 14.94 -3.72
C GLU A 67 9.29 15.05 -2.71
N LYS A 68 9.69 13.96 -2.06
CA LYS A 68 10.83 13.94 -1.12
C LYS A 68 12.15 13.67 -1.83
N ALA A 69 12.11 13.30 -3.11
CA ALA A 69 13.31 12.97 -3.86
C ALA A 69 14.14 14.22 -4.16
N HIS A 70 15.45 14.00 -4.31
CA HIS A 70 16.37 15.05 -4.73
C HIS A 70 16.05 15.52 -6.16
N PRO A 71 16.12 16.83 -6.49
CA PRO A 71 15.78 17.37 -7.81
C PRO A 71 16.47 16.69 -9.02
N SER A 72 17.66 16.13 -8.83
CA SER A 72 18.35 15.36 -9.88
C SER A 72 17.56 14.15 -10.38
N LEU A 73 16.73 13.53 -9.53
CA LEU A 73 15.83 12.46 -9.96
C LEU A 73 14.78 12.97 -10.95
N HIS A 74 14.31 14.21 -10.81
CA HIS A 74 13.34 14.78 -11.74
C HIS A 74 13.95 14.98 -13.13
N HIS A 75 15.21 15.41 -13.22
CA HIS A 75 15.92 15.51 -14.50
C HIS A 75 16.10 14.15 -15.18
N PHE A 76 16.44 13.12 -14.39
CA PHE A 76 16.49 11.75 -14.88
C PHE A 76 15.13 11.29 -15.42
N LEU A 77 14.06 11.49 -14.66
CA LEU A 77 12.71 11.07 -15.06
C LEU A 77 12.21 11.84 -16.29
N LEU A 78 12.57 13.12 -16.44
CA LEU A 78 12.30 13.90 -17.64
C LEU A 78 12.97 13.27 -18.88
N GLU A 79 14.23 12.87 -18.77
CA GLU A 79 14.93 12.22 -19.88
C GLU A 79 14.30 10.86 -20.20
N VAL A 80 14.01 10.05 -19.19
CA VAL A 80 13.41 8.73 -19.38
C VAL A 80 12.01 8.82 -19.99
N THR A 81 11.16 9.71 -19.49
CA THR A 81 9.78 9.89 -20.00
C THR A 81 9.75 10.53 -21.39
N SER A 82 10.81 11.22 -21.82
CA SER A 82 10.88 11.83 -23.15
C SER A 82 11.54 10.94 -24.20
N LYS A 83 12.63 10.25 -23.86
CA LYS A 83 13.43 9.46 -24.81
C LYS A 83 13.23 7.94 -24.67
N GLY A 84 12.64 7.47 -23.58
CA GLY A 84 12.55 6.04 -23.26
C GLY A 84 13.92 5.40 -23.00
N ARG A 85 14.96 6.20 -22.79
CA ARG A 85 16.35 5.79 -22.55
C ARG A 85 17.13 6.93 -21.90
N THR A 86 18.19 6.59 -21.19
CA THR A 86 19.07 7.56 -20.53
C THR A 86 20.46 6.97 -20.36
N ARG A 87 21.47 7.84 -20.27
CA ARG A 87 22.84 7.43 -20.00
C ARG A 87 23.08 7.44 -18.49
N MET A 88 23.55 6.31 -17.99
CA MET A 88 23.81 6.09 -16.57
C MET A 88 25.17 6.68 -16.17
N GLY A 89 25.42 6.79 -14.86
CA GLY A 89 26.67 7.35 -14.33
C GLY A 89 27.94 6.58 -14.71
N ASN A 90 27.80 5.30 -15.08
CA ASN A 90 28.87 4.46 -15.62
C ASN A 90 29.12 4.68 -17.13
N GLY A 91 28.36 5.57 -17.78
CA GLY A 91 28.47 5.88 -19.20
C GLY A 91 27.64 4.99 -20.12
N GLU A 92 27.01 3.93 -19.60
CA GLU A 92 26.18 3.01 -20.40
C GLU A 92 24.80 3.59 -20.68
N GLU A 93 24.25 3.29 -21.87
CA GLU A 93 22.87 3.65 -22.22
C GLU A 93 21.93 2.54 -21.74
N THR A 94 20.92 2.93 -20.94
CA THR A 94 19.88 2.01 -20.46
C THR A 94 18.55 2.37 -21.07
N LEU A 95 17.80 1.35 -21.47
CA LEU A 95 16.52 1.48 -22.17
C LEU A 95 15.35 1.21 -21.22
N PHE A 96 14.29 2.01 -21.33
CA PHE A 96 13.10 2.01 -20.46
C PHE A 96 11.79 1.75 -21.22
N TYR A 97 11.84 1.42 -22.53
CA TYR A 97 10.65 1.25 -23.37
C TYR A 97 9.69 0.13 -22.92
N ASN A 98 10.19 -0.87 -22.18
CA ASN A 98 9.39 -1.97 -21.60
C ASN A 98 9.20 -1.84 -20.08
N SER A 99 9.09 -0.61 -19.58
CA SER A 99 8.91 -0.35 -18.14
C SER A 99 7.65 0.47 -17.86
N PHE A 100 6.85 0.04 -16.89
CA PHE A 100 5.88 0.90 -16.22
C PHE A 100 6.58 1.67 -15.10
N ILE A 101 6.60 2.99 -15.22
CA ILE A 101 7.09 3.87 -14.16
C ILE A 101 5.89 4.36 -13.36
N ILE A 102 5.78 3.91 -12.12
CA ILE A 102 4.74 4.31 -11.18
C ILE A 102 5.37 5.27 -10.17
N MET A 103 4.75 6.42 -9.99
CA MET A 103 5.15 7.42 -9.01
C MET A 103 4.00 7.64 -8.05
N THR A 104 4.26 7.58 -6.75
CA THR A 104 3.29 7.98 -5.73
C THR A 104 3.68 9.35 -5.21
N SER A 105 2.68 10.12 -4.79
CA SER A 105 2.90 11.38 -4.11
C SER A 105 1.83 11.58 -3.05
N ASN A 106 2.23 12.08 -1.89
CA ASN A 106 1.30 12.49 -0.84
C ASN A 106 0.87 13.96 -0.98
N ALA A 107 1.26 14.62 -2.09
CA ALA A 107 0.88 15.98 -2.41
C ALA A 107 -0.65 16.16 -2.41
N GLY A 108 -1.13 17.14 -1.65
CA GLY A 108 -2.56 17.47 -1.58
C GLY A 108 -3.43 16.51 -0.78
N SER A 109 -2.90 15.44 -0.19
CA SER A 109 -3.65 14.50 0.66
C SER A 109 -4.48 15.19 1.76
N ARG A 110 -3.89 16.17 2.47
CA ARG A 110 -4.60 16.94 3.51
C ARG A 110 -5.72 17.80 2.95
N SER A 111 -5.47 18.54 1.87
CA SER A 111 -6.48 19.41 1.25
C SER A 111 -7.63 18.61 0.64
N ILE A 112 -7.33 17.46 0.02
CA ILE A 112 -8.34 16.54 -0.52
C ILE A 112 -9.21 16.00 0.62
N ALA A 113 -8.60 15.62 1.75
CA ALA A 113 -9.35 15.16 2.92
C ALA A 113 -10.28 16.23 3.51
N GLU A 114 -9.88 17.50 3.48
CA GLU A 114 -10.71 18.63 3.94
C GLU A 114 -11.91 18.89 3.01
N ILE A 115 -11.70 18.82 1.69
CA ILE A 115 -12.77 18.93 0.68
C ILE A 115 -13.80 17.81 0.87
N VAL A 116 -13.35 16.57 1.05
CA VAL A 116 -14.22 15.39 1.24
C VAL A 116 -14.97 15.43 2.58
N LYS A 117 -14.36 15.98 3.63
CA LYS A 117 -15.01 16.17 4.95
C LYS A 117 -16.07 17.29 4.95
N GLY A 118 -16.36 17.91 3.82
CA GLY A 118 -17.39 18.95 3.71
C GLY A 118 -17.01 20.26 4.41
N LYS A 119 -15.73 20.44 4.80
CA LYS A 119 -15.23 21.75 5.23
C LYS A 119 -15.14 22.63 3.99
N LYS A 120 -16.26 23.30 3.68
CA LYS A 120 -16.29 24.43 2.77
C LYS A 120 -15.25 25.44 3.25
N GLU A 121 -14.14 25.58 2.54
CA GLU A 121 -13.49 26.89 2.47
C GLU A 121 -14.44 27.81 1.70
N ILE A 122 -15.30 28.46 2.47
CA ILE A 122 -16.00 29.68 2.08
C ILE A 122 -14.90 30.73 1.93
N GLY A 123 -14.37 30.92 0.72
CA GLY A 123 -13.42 32.01 0.48
C GLY A 123 -12.53 31.79 -0.73
N PHE A 124 -12.81 32.58 -1.77
CA PHE A 124 -12.01 32.83 -2.98
C PHE A 124 -12.13 31.80 -4.12
N ALA A 125 -12.66 32.30 -5.24
CA ALA A 125 -12.76 31.70 -6.57
C ALA A 125 -13.99 30.82 -6.90
N ARG A 126 -15.19 31.15 -6.37
CA ARG A 126 -16.45 30.65 -6.96
C ARG A 126 -16.93 31.45 -8.19
N GLU A 127 -16.14 32.39 -8.70
CA GLU A 127 -16.46 33.11 -9.93
C GLU A 127 -15.24 33.14 -10.85
N LYS A 128 -15.35 32.40 -11.96
CA LYS A 128 -14.65 32.54 -13.27
C LYS A 128 -13.88 31.35 -13.85
N THR A 129 -13.92 30.16 -13.26
CA THR A 129 -13.47 28.95 -13.97
C THR A 129 -14.35 27.74 -13.69
N ALA A 130 -15.67 27.92 -13.69
CA ALA A 130 -16.56 26.81 -14.02
C ALA A 130 -16.49 26.58 -15.54
N LYS A 131 -15.34 26.11 -16.03
CA LYS A 131 -15.33 25.33 -17.26
C LYS A 131 -15.93 23.98 -16.88
N SER A 132 -17.12 23.76 -17.41
CA SER A 132 -17.85 22.49 -17.48
C SER A 132 -16.99 21.23 -17.30
N GLY A 133 -17.19 20.49 -16.18
CA GLY A 133 -16.92 19.05 -16.10
C GLY A 133 -15.68 18.56 -15.34
N GLU A 134 -14.85 19.43 -14.76
CA GLU A 134 -13.61 19.01 -14.08
C GLU A 134 -13.85 18.58 -12.61
N ASP A 135 -13.15 17.52 -12.17
CA ASP A 135 -13.22 16.95 -10.82
C ASP A 135 -12.49 17.88 -9.83
N PRO A 136 -13.18 18.48 -8.84
CA PRO A 136 -12.56 19.44 -7.91
C PRO A 136 -11.41 18.84 -7.09
N ILE A 137 -11.42 17.52 -6.89
CA ILE A 137 -10.32 16.80 -6.21
C ILE A 137 -9.09 16.75 -7.12
N TYR A 138 -9.29 16.54 -8.43
CA TYR A 138 -8.22 16.55 -9.41
C TYR A 138 -7.59 17.92 -9.54
N ASP A 139 -8.39 18.98 -9.64
CA ASP A 139 -7.90 20.36 -9.72
C ASP A 139 -7.06 20.73 -8.51
N ARG A 140 -7.51 20.34 -7.32
CA ARG A 140 -6.74 20.61 -6.09
C ARG A 140 -5.43 19.83 -6.08
N ALA A 141 -5.45 18.55 -6.46
CA ALA A 141 -4.23 17.75 -6.58
C ALA A 141 -3.24 18.39 -7.57
N MET A 142 -3.74 18.83 -8.72
CA MET A 142 -2.94 19.49 -9.76
C MET A 142 -2.32 20.80 -9.27
N LEU A 143 -3.06 21.60 -8.48
CA LEU A 143 -2.53 22.82 -7.88
C LEU A 143 -1.38 22.55 -6.90
N GLU A 144 -1.47 21.50 -6.09
CA GLU A 144 -0.39 21.12 -5.17
C GLU A 144 0.82 20.54 -5.93
N LEU A 145 0.59 19.72 -6.96
CA LEU A 145 1.66 19.19 -7.81
C LEU A 145 2.40 20.30 -8.56
N LYS A 146 1.71 21.35 -9.03
CA LYS A 146 2.33 22.54 -9.67
C LYS A 146 3.27 23.32 -8.75
N LYS A 147 3.13 23.21 -7.43
CA LYS A 147 4.06 23.83 -6.47
C LYS A 147 5.32 23.00 -6.28
N LEU A 148 5.23 21.68 -6.47
CA LEU A 148 6.30 20.72 -6.18
C LEU A 148 7.13 20.38 -7.43
N PHE A 149 6.50 20.36 -8.60
CA PHE A 149 7.13 19.94 -9.84
C PHE A 149 7.11 21.02 -10.91
N THR A 150 8.16 21.02 -11.74
CA THR A 150 8.27 21.92 -12.90
C THR A 150 7.18 21.64 -13.94
N THR A 151 6.78 22.66 -14.68
CA THR A 151 5.80 22.56 -15.78
C THR A 151 6.21 21.55 -16.86
N GLU A 152 7.51 21.45 -17.16
CA GLU A 152 8.04 20.47 -18.12
C GLU A 152 7.74 19.03 -17.68
N PHE A 153 7.99 18.72 -16.40
CA PHE A 153 7.75 17.40 -15.84
C PHE A 153 6.26 17.06 -15.80
N LEU A 154 5.44 18.00 -15.31
CA LEU A 154 3.99 17.81 -15.27
C LEU A 154 3.41 17.58 -16.66
N GLY A 155 3.83 18.34 -17.68
CA GLY A 155 3.37 18.13 -19.05
C GLY A 155 3.64 16.73 -19.61
N ARG A 156 4.62 15.99 -19.08
CA ARG A 156 4.91 14.60 -19.47
C ARG A 156 4.00 13.58 -18.79
N ILE A 157 3.56 13.85 -17.56
CA ILE A 157 2.85 12.87 -16.73
C ILE A 157 1.37 13.20 -16.55
N GLU A 158 0.94 14.45 -16.81
CA GLU A 158 -0.40 14.99 -16.50
C GLU A 158 -1.56 14.09 -16.99
N LYS A 159 -1.45 13.59 -18.23
CA LYS A 159 -2.47 12.70 -18.82
C LYS A 159 -2.62 11.36 -18.09
N ASN A 160 -1.60 10.94 -17.34
CA ASN A 160 -1.53 9.67 -16.64
C ASN A 160 -1.64 9.84 -15.11
N ILE A 161 -1.92 11.05 -14.62
CA ILE A 161 -2.11 11.29 -13.19
C ILE A 161 -3.44 10.67 -12.76
N VAL A 162 -3.35 9.75 -11.80
CA VAL A 162 -4.51 9.15 -11.14
C VAL A 162 -4.61 9.71 -9.73
N VAL A 163 -5.71 10.41 -9.44
CA VAL A 163 -5.95 10.97 -8.11
C VAL A 163 -6.79 10.00 -7.30
N PHE A 164 -6.21 9.49 -6.22
CA PHE A 164 -6.90 8.61 -5.29
C PHE A 164 -7.83 9.42 -4.39
N ARG A 165 -9.08 8.97 -4.29
CA ARG A 165 -10.07 9.54 -3.37
C ARG A 165 -9.96 8.84 -2.02
N ASN A 166 -10.44 9.51 -0.98
CA ASN A 166 -10.54 8.89 0.34
C ASN A 166 -11.47 7.67 0.28
N LEU A 167 -11.12 6.63 1.05
CA LEU A 167 -11.92 5.43 1.17
C LEU A 167 -13.24 5.76 1.88
N SER A 168 -14.36 5.35 1.29
CA SER A 168 -15.65 5.38 1.97
C SER A 168 -15.73 4.23 2.98
N GLU A 169 -16.68 4.30 3.93
CA GLU A 169 -16.94 3.20 4.86
C GLU A 169 -17.23 1.87 4.13
N ASN A 170 -17.94 1.94 2.98
CA ASN A 170 -18.20 0.78 2.14
C ASN A 170 -16.92 0.20 1.51
N ASP A 171 -15.95 1.05 1.14
CA ASP A 171 -14.67 0.59 0.63
C ASP A 171 -13.84 -0.07 1.73
N ILE A 172 -13.85 0.50 2.94
CA ILE A 172 -13.19 -0.07 4.12
C ILE A 172 -13.79 -1.44 4.44
N LYS A 173 -15.12 -1.59 4.39
CA LYS A 173 -15.79 -2.88 4.57
C LYS A 173 -15.31 -3.93 3.55
N LYS A 174 -15.21 -3.57 2.27
CA LYS A 174 -14.67 -4.48 1.23
C LYS A 174 -13.22 -4.85 1.50
N ILE A 175 -12.40 -3.90 1.96
CA ILE A 175 -11.00 -4.14 2.30
C ILE A 175 -10.89 -5.11 3.49
N ILE A 176 -11.74 -4.96 4.51
CA ILE A 176 -11.84 -5.91 5.62
C ILE A 176 -12.16 -7.31 5.11
N ASP A 177 -13.14 -7.45 4.21
CA ASP A 177 -13.51 -8.75 3.63
C ASP A 177 -12.35 -9.37 2.84
N ILE A 178 -11.63 -8.58 2.03
CA ILE A 178 -10.44 -9.05 1.30
C ILE A 178 -9.37 -9.57 2.27
N GLN A 179 -9.00 -8.76 3.28
CA GLN A 179 -7.94 -9.13 4.22
C GLN A 179 -8.32 -10.32 5.10
N ILE A 180 -9.59 -10.43 5.49
CA ILE A 180 -10.09 -11.60 6.21
C ILE A 180 -10.02 -12.84 5.32
N ASN A 181 -10.44 -12.75 4.06
CA ASN A 181 -10.37 -13.90 3.14
C ASN A 181 -8.93 -14.34 2.88
N ASP A 182 -7.99 -13.40 2.74
CA ASP A 182 -6.56 -13.69 2.64
C ASP A 182 -6.05 -14.42 3.88
N LEU A 183 -6.45 -13.97 5.08
CA LEU A 183 -6.13 -14.63 6.34
C LEU A 183 -6.72 -16.04 6.41
N LEU A 184 -8.00 -16.21 6.08
CA LEU A 184 -8.66 -17.52 6.11
C LEU A 184 -8.01 -18.50 5.13
N THR A 185 -7.67 -18.03 3.93
CA THR A 185 -6.96 -18.82 2.91
C THR A 185 -5.56 -19.21 3.40
N PHE A 186 -4.84 -18.28 4.02
CA PHE A 186 -3.54 -18.55 4.62
C PHE A 186 -3.66 -19.59 5.75
N LEU A 187 -4.63 -19.47 6.65
CA LEU A 187 -4.81 -20.40 7.76
C LEU A 187 -5.18 -21.80 7.27
N ALA A 188 -6.16 -21.91 6.38
CA ALA A 188 -6.62 -23.18 5.83
C ALA A 188 -5.50 -23.97 5.13
N LYS A 189 -4.50 -23.27 4.56
CA LYS A 189 -3.37 -23.89 3.88
C LYS A 189 -2.26 -24.36 4.84
N ASN A 190 -2.09 -23.68 5.98
CA ASN A 190 -0.91 -23.86 6.82
C ASN A 190 -1.21 -24.49 8.19
N PHE A 191 -2.48 -24.51 8.62
CA PHE A 191 -2.85 -25.00 9.95
C PHE A 191 -4.07 -25.94 9.86
N PRO A 192 -4.09 -27.02 10.65
CA PRO A 192 -5.17 -28.00 10.64
C PRO A 192 -6.36 -27.55 11.50
N PHE A 193 -6.84 -26.32 11.33
CA PHE A 193 -8.07 -25.83 11.98
C PHE A 193 -8.83 -24.86 11.08
N GLU A 194 -10.11 -24.66 11.36
CA GLU A 194 -10.96 -23.72 10.64
C GLU A 194 -11.31 -22.52 11.53
N LEU A 195 -11.09 -21.31 11.01
CA LEU A 195 -11.48 -20.06 11.66
C LEU A 195 -12.77 -19.53 11.04
N ILE A 196 -13.75 -19.22 11.88
CA ILE A 196 -15.02 -18.60 11.49
C ILE A 196 -15.09 -17.25 12.20
N ILE A 197 -15.20 -16.16 11.42
CA ILE A 197 -15.28 -14.80 11.95
C ILE A 197 -16.72 -14.31 11.84
N SER A 198 -17.31 -13.89 12.95
CA SER A 198 -18.68 -13.38 12.96
C SER A 198 -18.79 -11.98 12.33
N ASP A 199 -19.97 -11.63 11.82
CA ASP A 199 -20.22 -10.29 11.28
C ASP A 199 -20.07 -9.19 12.34
N LYS A 200 -20.36 -9.50 13.61
CA LYS A 200 -20.13 -8.59 14.73
C LYS A 200 -18.65 -8.27 14.89
N THR A 201 -17.79 -9.27 14.73
CA THR A 201 -16.34 -9.09 14.75
C THR A 201 -15.88 -8.20 13.58
N LYS A 202 -16.38 -8.44 12.36
CA LYS A 202 -16.07 -7.57 11.21
C LYS A 202 -16.50 -6.12 11.43
N LYS A 203 -17.70 -5.92 12.00
CA LYS A 203 -18.23 -4.59 12.33
C LYS A 203 -17.38 -3.88 13.37
N PHE A 204 -16.93 -4.59 14.41
CA PHE A 204 -16.01 -4.04 15.40
C PHE A 204 -14.68 -3.57 14.79
N ILE A 205 -14.11 -4.36 13.87
CA ILE A 205 -12.89 -3.96 13.15
C ILE A 205 -13.14 -2.70 12.30
N LEU A 206 -14.30 -2.61 11.64
CA LEU A 206 -14.69 -1.43 10.87
C LEU A 206 -14.80 -0.18 11.75
N GLU A 207 -15.50 -0.27 12.88
CA GLU A 207 -15.65 0.82 13.83
C GLU A 207 -14.27 1.29 14.34
N LYS A 208 -13.39 0.37 14.74
CA LYS A 208 -12.01 0.68 15.19
C LYS A 208 -11.10 1.20 14.10
N ALA A 209 -11.34 0.87 12.83
CA ALA A 209 -10.58 1.39 11.71
C ALA A 209 -11.03 2.82 11.31
N ASN A 210 -12.31 3.14 11.52
CA ASN A 210 -12.90 4.45 11.22
C ASN A 210 -12.56 5.54 12.25
N ASP A 211 -12.02 5.18 13.42
CA ASP A 211 -11.63 6.15 14.47
C ASP A 211 -10.63 7.20 13.95
N HIS A 212 -9.80 6.86 12.95
CA HIS A 212 -8.83 7.77 12.35
C HIS A 212 -8.75 7.63 10.81
N PRO A 213 -9.71 8.22 10.06
CA PRO A 213 -9.81 8.08 8.60
C PRO A 213 -8.55 8.52 7.83
N GLU A 214 -7.75 9.41 8.41
CA GLU A 214 -6.49 9.91 7.83
C GLU A 214 -5.42 8.85 7.60
N TYR A 215 -5.48 7.71 8.30
CA TYR A 215 -4.53 6.61 8.09
C TYR A 215 -5.04 5.56 7.08
N GLY A 216 -6.26 5.74 6.56
CA GLY A 216 -6.87 4.89 5.54
C GLY A 216 -6.89 3.40 5.90
N ALA A 217 -6.77 2.54 4.87
CA ALA A 217 -6.80 1.08 5.01
C ALA A 217 -5.67 0.50 5.88
N ARG A 218 -4.63 1.28 6.20
CA ARG A 218 -3.51 0.82 7.02
C ARG A 218 -3.96 0.43 8.43
N LEU A 219 -4.97 1.13 8.96
CA LEU A 219 -5.55 0.77 10.26
C LEU A 219 -6.29 -0.55 10.23
N VAL A 220 -6.93 -0.90 9.11
CA VAL A 220 -7.64 -2.19 8.98
C VAL A 220 -6.69 -3.34 9.23
N SER A 221 -5.53 -3.33 8.57
CA SER A 221 -4.50 -4.37 8.77
C SER A 221 -4.01 -4.42 10.22
N ASP A 222 -3.71 -3.26 10.82
CA ASP A 222 -3.32 -3.20 12.24
C ASP A 222 -4.40 -3.76 13.18
N LYS A 223 -5.68 -3.45 12.95
CA LYS A 223 -6.78 -3.98 13.77
C LYS A 223 -6.96 -5.49 13.59
N ILE A 224 -6.88 -6.00 12.37
CA ILE A 224 -6.93 -7.44 12.11
C ILE A 224 -5.73 -8.14 12.76
N ASP A 225 -4.54 -7.57 12.66
CA ASP A 225 -3.33 -8.13 13.25
C ASP A 225 -3.46 -8.21 14.78
N ARG A 226 -3.77 -7.10 15.45
CA ARG A 226 -3.87 -7.03 16.92
C ARG A 226 -5.02 -7.83 17.50
N HIS A 227 -6.20 -7.78 16.87
CA HIS A 227 -7.41 -8.36 17.45
C HIS A 227 -7.70 -9.78 16.95
N ILE A 228 -7.12 -10.20 15.81
CA ILE A 228 -7.34 -11.53 15.23
C ILE A 228 -6.06 -12.34 15.18
N LYS A 229 -5.03 -11.90 14.44
CA LYS A 229 -3.84 -12.72 14.19
C LYS A 229 -3.00 -12.95 15.45
N GLU A 230 -2.76 -11.92 16.24
CA GLU A 230 -1.96 -12.02 17.47
C GLU A 230 -2.58 -12.97 18.51
N PRO A 231 -3.88 -12.86 18.87
CA PRO A 231 -4.53 -13.84 19.73
C PRO A 231 -4.47 -15.26 19.19
N LEU A 232 -4.73 -15.45 17.88
CA LEU A 232 -4.64 -16.77 17.26
C LEU A 232 -3.22 -17.33 17.33
N ALA A 233 -2.20 -16.53 17.03
CA ALA A 233 -0.81 -16.95 17.13
C ALA A 233 -0.45 -17.36 18.57
N ARG A 234 -0.94 -16.63 19.58
CA ARG A 234 -0.77 -17.03 21.00
C ARG A 234 -1.47 -18.34 21.32
N MET A 235 -2.68 -18.55 20.82
CA MET A 235 -3.43 -19.80 21.04
C MET A 235 -2.77 -21.00 20.35
N ILE A 236 -2.20 -20.80 19.15
CA ILE A 236 -1.41 -21.82 18.45
C ILE A 236 -0.16 -22.15 19.28
N ASN A 237 0.59 -21.14 19.73
CA ASN A 237 1.82 -21.34 20.51
C ASN A 237 1.61 -21.93 21.90
N THR A 238 0.39 -21.90 22.44
CA THR A 238 0.06 -22.44 23.77
C THR A 238 -0.67 -23.78 23.67
N ASP A 239 -0.67 -24.41 22.50
CA ASP A 239 -1.35 -25.67 22.19
C ASP A 239 -2.85 -25.67 22.57
N GLN A 240 -3.45 -24.48 22.60
CA GLN A 240 -4.88 -24.34 22.85
C GLN A 240 -5.70 -24.74 21.61
N ILE A 241 -5.08 -24.79 20.43
CA ILE A 241 -5.76 -25.14 19.18
C ILE A 241 -5.39 -26.57 18.81
N VAL A 242 -6.39 -27.44 18.77
CA VAL A 242 -6.23 -28.85 18.43
C VAL A 242 -6.57 -29.06 16.95
N GLU A 243 -5.93 -30.04 16.32
CA GLU A 243 -6.21 -30.40 14.93
C GLU A 243 -7.69 -30.73 14.70
N GLY A 244 -8.20 -30.33 13.54
CA GLY A 244 -9.59 -30.50 13.11
C GLY A 244 -10.61 -29.61 13.83
N CYS A 245 -10.18 -28.73 14.76
CA CYS A 245 -11.12 -27.90 15.48
C CYS A 245 -11.64 -26.70 14.66
N ARG A 246 -12.85 -26.25 15.01
CA ARG A 246 -13.43 -24.99 14.52
C ARG A 246 -13.36 -23.95 15.62
N ILE A 247 -12.80 -22.80 15.29
CA ILE A 247 -12.67 -21.64 16.17
C ILE A 247 -13.59 -20.54 15.67
N PHE A 248 -14.45 -20.04 16.55
CA PHE A 248 -15.37 -18.95 16.28
C PHE A 248 -14.84 -17.67 16.93
N ALA A 249 -14.43 -16.71 16.12
CA ALA A 249 -14.07 -15.37 16.56
C ALA A 249 -15.34 -14.50 16.64
N ASN A 250 -15.78 -14.21 17.86
CA ASN A 250 -16.98 -13.42 18.12
C ASN A 250 -16.70 -12.23 19.04
N LEU A 251 -17.56 -11.21 18.99
CA LEU A 251 -17.46 -10.04 19.84
C LEU A 251 -18.24 -10.25 21.15
N GLU A 252 -17.57 -10.09 22.30
CA GLU A 252 -18.15 -10.06 23.64
C GLU A 252 -17.53 -8.93 24.47
N ASN A 253 -18.37 -8.08 25.10
CA ASN A 253 -17.93 -6.97 25.95
C ASN A 253 -16.78 -6.15 25.31
N ASP A 254 -16.97 -5.74 24.06
CA ASP A 254 -16.01 -4.98 23.24
C ASP A 254 -14.65 -5.66 23.02
N ASN A 255 -14.56 -6.98 23.22
CA ASN A 255 -13.38 -7.78 22.96
C ASN A 255 -13.71 -8.96 22.05
N ILE A 256 -12.77 -9.30 21.16
CA ILE A 256 -12.88 -10.51 20.34
C ILE A 256 -12.51 -11.70 21.22
N VAL A 257 -13.45 -12.62 21.39
CA VAL A 257 -13.25 -13.91 22.04
C VAL A 257 -13.21 -15.02 20.99
N PHE A 258 -12.37 -16.02 21.24
CA PHE A 258 -12.21 -17.19 20.39
C PHE A 258 -12.82 -18.40 21.09
N LEU A 259 -13.94 -18.88 20.56
CA LEU A 259 -14.69 -20.01 21.12
C LEU A 259 -14.44 -21.25 20.28
N LYS A 260 -14.13 -22.39 20.89
CA LYS A 260 -14.07 -23.67 20.18
C LYS A 260 -15.49 -24.20 19.96
N ALA A 261 -15.69 -24.97 18.90
CA ALA A 261 -16.96 -25.67 18.65
C ALA A 261 -17.40 -26.58 19.83
N SER A 262 -16.46 -27.21 20.53
CA SER A 262 -16.73 -27.99 21.75
C SER A 262 -17.35 -27.13 22.85
N ASP A 263 -16.94 -25.86 22.94
CA ASP A 263 -17.29 -24.95 24.03
C ASP A 263 -18.61 -24.21 23.73
N LEU A 264 -19.02 -24.15 22.46
CA LEU A 264 -20.29 -23.53 22.01
C LEU A 264 -21.55 -24.23 22.57
N LEU A 265 -21.49 -25.55 22.81
CA LEU A 265 -22.57 -26.29 23.47
C LEU A 265 -22.73 -25.85 24.94
N SER A 266 -21.62 -25.59 25.64
CA SER A 266 -21.65 -25.05 27.00
C SER A 266 -22.08 -23.58 27.03
N PHE A 267 -21.70 -22.82 26.00
CA PHE A 267 -22.00 -21.39 25.87
C PHE A 267 -23.49 -21.13 25.59
N SER A 268 -24.11 -21.90 24.68
CA SER A 268 -25.55 -21.82 24.40
C SER A 268 -26.40 -22.16 25.63
N GLN A 269 -26.00 -23.16 26.42
CA GLN A 269 -26.64 -23.50 27.70
C GLN A 269 -26.49 -22.39 28.76
N LYS A 270 -25.38 -21.64 28.74
CA LYS A 270 -25.14 -20.52 29.66
C LYS A 270 -25.97 -19.28 29.29
N LEU A 271 -26.17 -19.01 28.00
CA LEU A 271 -27.06 -17.95 27.51
C LEU A 271 -28.54 -18.24 27.82
N LEU A 272 -28.96 -19.50 27.66
CA LEU A 272 -30.33 -19.93 27.99
C LEU A 272 -30.62 -19.93 29.50
N LYS A 273 -29.59 -19.94 30.35
CA LYS A 273 -29.69 -19.87 31.81
C LYS A 273 -29.62 -18.45 32.39
N LYS A 274 -29.46 -17.40 31.57
CA LYS A 274 -29.61 -16.02 32.09
C LYS A 274 -31.10 -15.80 32.42
N PRO A 275 -31.47 -15.54 33.69
CA PRO A 275 -32.84 -15.17 34.00
C PRO A 275 -33.14 -13.85 33.28
N ALA A 276 -34.27 -13.82 32.57
CA ALA A 276 -34.86 -12.57 32.08
C ALA A 276 -35.00 -11.63 33.29
N LYS A 277 -34.28 -10.52 33.26
CA LYS A 277 -34.56 -9.34 34.10
C LYS A 277 -35.31 -8.34 33.24
#